data_AF-A0A2G9QFW2-F1
#
_entry.id   AF-A0A2G9QFW2-F1
#
_cell.length_a   1.000
_cell.length_b   1.000
_cell.length_c   1.000
_cell.angle_alpha   90.00
_cell.angle_beta   90.00
_cell.angle_gamma   90.00
#
_symmetry.space_group_name_H-M   'P 1'
#
loop_
_entity.id
_entity.type
_entity.pdbx_description
1 polymer ?
#
loop_
_entity_poly.entity_id
_entity_poly.type
_entity_poly.pdbx_seq_one_letter_code
_entity_poly.pdbx_strand_id
1 'polypeptide(L)'
;MAYQGFASGDTDRDAWAVRHFFQEGHNVVLPQSYAKNMGLYGECVGAFTVVCSDADEVKRVESQLKILIRPLYSNPPLNGARIAAAILNQPELHSEWLQEVKGMANRIISMREQLVSNLKKEGSIHSWQHISDQIGMFCFTGLRPE
;
A
#
# COMPACT_ATOMS: atom_id res chain seq x y z
N MET A 1 -3.95 4.15 0.56
CA MET A 1 -3.04 3.07 0.98
C MET A 1 -2.52 2.30 -0.23
N ALA A 2 -1.28 2.54 -0.64
CA ALA A 2 -0.70 1.91 -1.85
C ALA A 2 0.38 0.86 -1.55
N TYR A 3 0.81 0.74 -0.29
CA TYR A 3 1.97 -0.05 0.13
C TYR A 3 1.66 -1.01 1.30
N GLN A 4 0.39 -1.38 1.52
CA GLN A 4 0.03 -2.29 2.61
C GLN A 4 0.72 -3.66 2.44
N GLY A 5 1.47 -4.08 3.46
CA GLY A 5 2.32 -5.26 3.43
C GLY A 5 3.69 -5.01 2.77
N PHE A 6 3.77 -4.07 1.83
CA PHE A 6 5.01 -3.76 1.10
C PHE A 6 5.93 -2.78 1.85
N ALA A 7 5.39 -2.03 2.82
CA ALA A 7 6.17 -1.09 3.61
C ALA A 7 6.96 -1.80 4.71
N SER A 8 6.30 -2.61 5.55
CA SER A 8 6.97 -3.32 6.65
C SER A 8 7.05 -4.84 6.50
N GLY A 9 6.43 -5.42 5.47
CA GLY A 9 6.27 -6.88 5.36
C GLY A 9 5.11 -7.44 6.18
N ASP A 10 4.24 -6.57 6.72
CA ASP A 10 3.13 -6.92 7.60
C ASP A 10 1.91 -6.05 7.24
N THR A 11 0.86 -6.69 6.72
CA THR A 11 -0.33 -6.01 6.22
C THR A 11 -1.15 -5.36 7.34
N ASP A 12 -1.10 -5.88 8.56
CA ASP A 12 -1.84 -5.35 9.70
C ASP A 12 -1.11 -4.16 10.32
N ARG A 13 0.22 -4.25 10.43
CA ARG A 13 1.05 -3.11 10.86
C ARG A 13 0.90 -1.94 9.91
N ASP A 14 0.97 -2.18 8.59
CA ASP A 14 0.86 -1.13 7.59
C ASP A 14 -0.55 -0.50 7.53
N ALA A 15 -1.58 -1.21 8.00
CA ALA A 15 -2.94 -0.70 8.10
C ALA A 15 -3.31 -0.11 9.47
N TRP A 16 -2.42 -0.20 10.46
CA TRP A 16 -2.70 0.16 11.85
C TRP A 16 -3.25 1.58 11.99
N ALA A 17 -2.60 2.57 11.37
CA ALA A 17 -3.00 3.96 11.49
C ALA A 17 -4.44 4.19 10.99
N VAL A 18 -4.82 3.63 9.84
CA VAL A 18 -6.18 3.77 9.31
C VAL A 18 -7.20 3.11 10.23
N ARG A 19 -6.89 1.92 10.76
CA ARG A 19 -7.77 1.22 11.71
C ARG A 19 -7.90 1.98 13.03
N HIS A 20 -6.82 2.61 13.49
CA HIS A 20 -6.83 3.42 14.70
C HIS A 20 -7.74 4.64 14.54
N PHE A 21 -7.64 5.38 13.42
CA PHE A 21 -8.55 6.50 13.16
C PHE A 21 -10.02 6.08 13.13
N PHE A 22 -10.31 4.92 12.52
CA PHE A 22 -11.66 4.37 12.52
C PHE A 22 -12.14 4.02 13.93
N GLN A 23 -11.28 3.42 14.77
CA GLN A 23 -11.60 3.09 16.16
C GLN A 23 -11.86 4.34 17.03
N GLU A 24 -11.16 5.45 16.76
CA GLU A 24 -11.40 6.74 17.40
C GLU A 24 -12.68 7.46 16.90
N GLY A 25 -13.46 6.82 16.04
CA GLY A 25 -14.75 7.34 15.54
C GLY A 25 -14.61 8.31 14.37
N HIS A 26 -13.46 8.37 13.69
CA HIS A 26 -13.32 9.18 12.49
C HIS A 26 -13.92 8.48 11.26
N ASN A 27 -14.68 9.24 10.47
CA ASN A 27 -15.13 8.80 9.15
C ASN A 27 -13.97 8.92 8.16
N VAL A 28 -13.44 7.77 7.71
CA VAL A 28 -12.31 7.70 6.79
C VAL A 28 -12.79 7.46 5.37
N VAL A 29 -12.16 8.15 4.42
CA VAL A 29 -12.22 7.84 2.99
C VAL A 29 -10.86 7.27 2.57
N LEU A 30 -10.87 6.07 2.01
CA LEU A 30 -9.66 5.30 1.73
C LEU A 30 -9.58 4.87 0.26
N PRO A 31 -8.69 5.50 -0.54
CA PRO A 31 -8.25 4.91 -1.80
C PRO A 31 -7.17 3.85 -1.53
N GLN A 32 -7.29 2.67 -2.13
CA GLN A 32 -6.34 1.57 -2.04
C GLN A 32 -5.85 1.14 -3.42
N SER A 33 -4.57 0.78 -3.53
CA SER A 33 -3.97 0.27 -4.77
C SER A 33 -3.31 -1.07 -4.53
N TYR A 34 -3.46 -1.98 -5.50
CA TYR A 34 -2.79 -3.29 -5.49
C TYR A 34 -1.57 -3.36 -6.42
N ALA A 35 -1.19 -2.24 -7.03
CA ALA A 35 -0.11 -2.21 -8.01
C ALA A 35 1.25 -2.66 -7.43
N LYS A 36 1.53 -2.33 -6.17
CA LYS A 36 2.86 -2.56 -5.55
C LYS A 36 2.88 -3.81 -4.69
N ASN A 37 1.87 -3.99 -3.84
CA ASN A 37 1.83 -5.13 -2.92
C ASN A 37 1.46 -6.46 -3.61
N MET A 38 0.79 -6.45 -4.77
CA MET A 38 0.52 -7.64 -5.59
C MET A 38 1.24 -7.62 -6.94
N GLY A 39 2.06 -6.60 -7.22
CA GLY A 39 2.75 -6.46 -8.51
C GLY A 39 1.84 -6.19 -9.71
N LEU A 40 0.57 -5.82 -9.49
CA LEU A 40 -0.45 -5.63 -10.53
C LEU A 40 -0.41 -4.22 -11.15
N TYR A 41 0.79 -3.76 -11.55
CA TYR A 41 1.02 -2.37 -12.00
C TYR A 41 0.17 -1.97 -13.20
N GLY A 42 0.18 -2.78 -14.26
CA GLY A 42 -0.53 -2.50 -15.52
C GLY A 42 -2.01 -2.87 -15.50
N GLU A 43 -2.47 -3.60 -14.48
CA GLU A 43 -3.85 -4.07 -14.37
C GLU A 43 -4.81 -3.01 -13.80
N CYS A 44 -4.27 -1.88 -13.33
CA CYS A 44 -5.05 -0.75 -12.83
C CYS A 44 -6.08 -1.11 -11.74
N VAL A 45 -5.71 -2.02 -10.83
CA VAL A 45 -6.60 -2.50 -9.77
C VAL A 45 -6.42 -1.74 -8.45
N GLY A 46 -7.55 -1.35 -7.88
CA GLY A 46 -7.65 -0.61 -6.63
C GLY A 46 -9.08 -0.59 -6.10
N ALA A 47 -9.28 0.04 -4.95
CA ALA A 47 -10.59 0.21 -4.34
C ALA A 47 -10.72 1.62 -3.76
N PHE A 48 -11.95 2.12 -3.66
CA PHE A 48 -12.28 3.36 -2.98
C PHE A 48 -13.36 3.08 -1.94
N THR A 49 -13.04 3.29 -0.66
CA THR A 49 -13.92 2.99 0.46
C THR A 49 -14.30 4.27 1.17
N VAL A 50 -15.58 4.40 1.53
CA VAL A 50 -16.11 5.48 2.39
C VAL A 50 -16.73 4.82 3.61
N VAL A 51 -16.23 5.16 4.79
CA VAL A 51 -16.86 4.75 6.05
C VAL A 51 -18.14 5.57 6.23
N CYS A 52 -19.25 4.89 6.44
CA CYS A 52 -20.58 5.48 6.65
C CYS A 52 -21.10 5.08 8.03
N SER A 53 -22.03 5.86 8.59
CA SER A 53 -22.57 5.65 9.94
C SER A 53 -23.48 4.42 10.02
N ASP A 54 -24.18 4.12 8.94
CA ASP A 54 -25.12 3.00 8.84
C ASP A 54 -25.29 2.50 7.40
N ALA A 55 -26.04 1.40 7.24
CA ALA A 55 -26.29 0.76 5.95
C ALA A 55 -27.14 1.61 4.99
N ASP A 56 -27.96 2.54 5.50
CA ASP A 56 -28.76 3.41 4.65
C ASP A 56 -27.92 4.56 4.08
N GLU A 57 -26.96 5.08 4.84
CA GLU A 57 -25.93 5.98 4.36
C GLU A 57 -25.05 5.32 3.30
N VAL A 58 -24.65 4.05 3.48
CA VAL A 58 -23.91 3.28 2.46
C VAL A 58 -24.66 3.28 1.12
N LYS A 59 -25.96 2.98 1.12
CA LYS A 59 -26.76 2.97 -0.13
C LYS A 59 -26.80 4.34 -0.81
N ARG A 60 -26.97 5.41 -0.03
CA ARG A 60 -26.98 6.79 -0.56
C ARG A 60 -25.62 7.13 -1.18
N VAL A 61 -24.54 6.90 -0.47
CA VAL A 61 -23.16 7.15 -0.94
C VAL A 61 -22.84 6.32 -2.17
N GLU A 62 -23.14 5.02 -2.16
CA GLU A 62 -22.87 4.12 -3.28
C GLU A 62 -23.62 4.53 -4.55
N SER A 63 -24.88 4.99 -4.42
CA SER A 63 -25.66 5.49 -5.56
C SER A 63 -25.00 6.69 -6.23
N GLN A 64 -24.46 7.63 -5.44
CA GLN A 64 -23.79 8.82 -5.95
C GLN A 64 -22.44 8.48 -6.56
N LEU A 65 -21.68 7.55 -5.98
CA LEU A 65 -20.43 7.05 -6.57
C LEU A 65 -20.68 6.39 -7.93
N LYS A 66 -21.74 5.58 -8.07
CA LYS A 66 -22.13 4.98 -9.36
C LYS A 66 -22.49 6.04 -10.40
N ILE A 67 -23.24 7.08 -10.01
CA ILE A 67 -23.57 8.21 -10.89
C ILE A 67 -22.30 8.94 -11.35
N LEU A 68 -21.36 9.16 -10.44
CA LEU A 68 -20.09 9.84 -10.75
C LEU A 68 -19.17 9.00 -11.65
N ILE A 69 -19.05 7.70 -11.40
CA ILE A 69 -18.16 6.80 -12.16
C ILE A 69 -18.63 6.61 -13.60
N ARG A 70 -19.94 6.54 -13.82
CA ARG A 70 -20.54 6.21 -15.12
C ARG A 70 -20.08 7.14 -16.27
N PRO A 71 -20.07 8.48 -16.13
CA PRO A 71 -19.55 9.37 -17.17
C PRO A 71 -18.01 9.44 -17.22
N LEU A 72 -17.28 8.95 -16.22
CA LEU A 72 -15.81 8.98 -16.22
C LEU A 72 -15.23 7.86 -17.09
N TYR A 73 -15.66 6.62 -16.84
CA TYR A 73 -15.13 5.45 -17.55
C TYR A 73 -16.14 4.30 -17.65
N SER A 74 -17.43 4.55 -17.41
CA SER A 74 -18.51 3.55 -17.39
C SER A 74 -18.40 2.50 -16.28
N ASN A 75 -17.43 1.57 -16.38
CA ASN A 75 -17.22 0.47 -15.43
C ASN A 75 -15.75 0.06 -15.38
N PRO A 76 -15.25 -0.47 -14.25
CA PRO A 76 -13.82 -0.73 -14.06
C PRO A 76 -13.31 -1.94 -14.85
N PRO A 77 -11.99 -2.01 -15.15
CA PRO A 77 -11.39 -3.17 -15.79
C PRO A 77 -11.47 -4.42 -14.90
N LEU A 78 -11.74 -5.57 -15.52
CA LEU A 78 -12.12 -6.80 -14.80
C LEU A 78 -10.94 -7.67 -14.37
N ASN A 79 -9.86 -7.71 -15.17
CA ASN A 79 -8.81 -8.73 -15.03
C ASN A 79 -8.04 -8.63 -13.70
N GLY A 80 -7.45 -7.47 -13.40
CA GLY A 80 -6.77 -7.23 -12.12
C GLY A 80 -7.65 -7.48 -10.89
N ALA A 81 -8.94 -7.12 -10.95
CA ALA A 81 -9.89 -7.37 -9.88
C ALA A 81 -10.11 -8.87 -9.65
N ARG A 82 -10.16 -9.68 -10.71
CA ARG A 82 -10.27 -11.15 -10.61
C ARG A 82 -9.03 -11.79 -10.02
N ILE A 83 -7.84 -11.33 -10.42
CA ILE A 83 -6.56 -11.83 -9.88
C ILE A 83 -6.47 -11.53 -8.39
N ALA A 84 -6.69 -10.26 -8.00
CA ALA A 84 -6.67 -9.85 -6.60
C ALA A 84 -7.72 -10.62 -5.78
N ALA A 85 -8.94 -10.78 -6.30
CA ALA A 85 -9.99 -11.54 -5.63
C ALA A 85 -9.64 -13.03 -5.50
N ALA A 86 -8.99 -13.65 -6.49
CA ALA A 86 -8.57 -15.05 -6.40
C ALA A 86 -7.51 -15.23 -5.31
N ILE A 87 -6.50 -14.36 -5.26
CA ILE A 87 -5.46 -14.38 -4.24
C ILE A 87 -6.05 -14.18 -2.84
N LEU A 88 -6.90 -13.16 -2.65
CA LEU A 88 -7.42 -12.79 -1.33
C LEU A 88 -8.44 -13.79 -0.77
N ASN A 89 -9.21 -14.47 -1.63
CA ASN A 89 -10.29 -15.36 -1.18
C ASN A 89 -9.88 -16.85 -1.10
N GLN A 90 -8.71 -17.22 -1.61
CA GLN A 90 -8.19 -18.59 -1.51
C GLN A 90 -7.11 -18.64 -0.42
N PRO A 91 -7.32 -19.39 0.68
CA PRO A 91 -6.40 -19.39 1.83
C PRO A 91 -4.95 -19.70 1.47
N GLU A 92 -4.71 -20.63 0.55
CA GLU A 92 -3.39 -21.04 0.10
C GLU A 92 -2.68 -19.90 -0.63
N LEU A 93 -3.36 -19.28 -1.60
CA LEU A 93 -2.83 -18.14 -2.36
C LEU A 93 -2.63 -16.91 -1.48
N HIS A 94 -3.54 -16.66 -0.55
CA HIS A 94 -3.43 -15.54 0.38
C HIS A 94 -2.20 -15.72 1.28
N SER A 95 -1.98 -16.93 1.80
CA SER A 95 -0.80 -17.24 2.61
C SER A 95 0.50 -17.10 1.81
N GLU A 96 0.54 -17.58 0.57
CA GLU A 96 1.69 -17.41 -0.32
C GLU A 96 1.98 -15.93 -0.58
N TRP A 97 0.96 -15.14 -0.95
CA TRP A 97 1.10 -13.70 -1.17
C TRP A 97 1.65 -12.95 0.05
N LEU A 98 1.21 -13.29 1.26
CA LEU A 98 1.74 -12.69 2.49
C LEU A 98 3.24 -12.97 2.69
N GLN A 99 3.72 -14.14 2.28
CA GLN A 99 5.15 -14.48 2.32
C GLN A 99 5.93 -13.71 1.25
N GLU A 100 5.40 -13.64 0.04
CA GLU A 100 6.04 -12.94 -1.09
C GLU A 100 6.15 -11.44 -0.83
N VAL A 101 5.08 -10.78 -0.37
CA VAL A 101 5.10 -9.34 -0.07
C VAL A 101 6.06 -9.02 1.06
N LYS A 102 6.16 -9.89 2.07
CA LYS A 102 7.16 -9.79 3.13
C LYS A 102 8.58 -9.97 2.60
N GLY A 103 8.80 -10.91 1.67
CA GLY A 103 10.08 -11.08 0.99
C GLY A 103 10.52 -9.81 0.25
N MET A 104 9.59 -9.16 -0.46
CA MET A 104 9.85 -7.89 -1.14
C MET A 104 10.21 -6.76 -0.17
N ALA A 105 9.46 -6.61 0.92
CA ALA A 105 9.72 -5.59 1.94
C ALA A 105 11.08 -5.81 2.63
N ASN A 106 11.37 -7.05 3.03
CA ASN A 106 12.65 -7.42 3.65
C ASN A 106 13.84 -7.11 2.75
N ARG A 107 13.72 -7.34 1.43
CA ARG A 107 14.77 -7.01 0.48
C ARG A 107 15.05 -5.51 0.47
N ILE A 108 14.02 -4.66 0.46
CA ILE A 108 14.19 -3.19 0.49
C ILE A 108 14.86 -2.74 1.79
N ILE A 109 14.41 -3.28 2.93
CA ILE A 109 15.01 -2.98 4.24
C ILE A 109 16.50 -3.36 4.24
N SER A 110 16.83 -4.56 3.76
CA SER A 110 18.23 -5.00 3.67
C SER A 110 19.09 -4.12 2.77
N MET A 111 18.55 -3.66 1.63
CA MET A 111 19.27 -2.72 0.75
C MET A 111 19.56 -1.38 1.44
N ARG A 112 18.64 -0.88 2.28
CA ARG A 112 18.87 0.35 3.07
C ARG A 112 19.98 0.17 4.09
N GLU A 113 19.95 -0.91 4.84
CA GLU A 113 20.98 -1.25 5.83
C GLU A 113 22.36 -1.40 5.17
N GLN A 114 22.41 -2.11 4.03
CA GLN A 114 23.64 -2.31 3.28
C GLN A 114 24.19 -0.99 2.74
N LEU A 115 23.34 -0.09 2.22
CA LEU A 115 23.79 1.21 1.72
C LEU A 115 24.42 2.06 2.84
N VAL A 116 23.77 2.16 4.00
CA VAL A 116 24.31 2.90 5.16
C VAL A 116 25.63 2.30 5.63
N SER A 117 25.70 0.98 5.75
CA SER A 117 26.91 0.26 6.15
C SER A 117 28.07 0.52 5.20
N ASN A 118 27.83 0.46 3.89
CA ASN A 118 28.88 0.67 2.89
C ASN A 118 29.31 2.14 2.80
N LEU A 119 28.40 3.11 2.90
CA LEU A 119 28.77 4.54 2.97
C LEU A 119 29.71 4.83 4.16
N LYS A 120 29.46 4.19 5.30
CA LYS A 120 30.35 4.28 6.48
C LYS A 120 31.71 3.64 6.23
N LYS A 121 31.76 2.48 5.56
CA LYS A 121 33.02 1.79 5.21
C LYS A 121 33.88 2.61 4.25
N GLU A 122 33.26 3.33 3.32
CA GLU A 122 33.93 4.25 2.39
C GLU A 122 34.39 5.57 3.06
N GLY A 123 34.23 5.70 4.38
CA GLY A 123 34.74 6.84 5.14
C GLY A 123 33.85 8.09 5.09
N SER A 124 32.59 7.97 4.67
CA SER A 124 31.66 9.10 4.74
C SER A 124 31.49 9.60 6.18
N ILE A 125 31.67 10.91 6.38
CA ILE A 125 31.48 11.59 7.67
C ILE A 125 30.04 12.05 7.94
N HIS A 126 29.17 11.99 6.93
CA HIS A 126 27.76 12.36 7.07
C HIS A 126 26.96 11.30 7.83
N SER A 127 25.93 11.73 8.55
CA SER A 127 24.92 10.82 9.08
C SER A 127 23.99 10.36 7.96
N TRP A 128 23.94 9.04 7.74
CA TRP A 128 23.06 8.40 6.77
C TRP A 128 21.91 7.61 7.41
N GLN A 129 21.68 7.79 8.72
CA GLN A 129 20.70 7.02 9.48
C GLN A 129 19.26 7.15 8.93
N HIS A 130 18.93 8.30 8.32
CA HIS A 130 17.63 8.52 7.68
C HIS A 130 17.33 7.53 6.55
N ILE A 131 18.36 6.95 5.90
CA ILE A 131 18.16 5.93 4.87
C ILE A 131 17.54 4.66 5.46
N SER A 132 17.99 4.24 6.65
CA SER A 132 17.46 3.06 7.34
C SER A 132 16.17 3.34 8.12
N ASP A 133 15.98 4.56 8.62
CA ASP A 133 14.77 4.93 9.37
C ASP A 133 13.54 5.11 8.46
N GLN A 134 13.76 5.49 7.19
CA GLN A 134 12.68 5.66 6.23
C GLN A 134 12.12 4.31 5.76
N ILE A 135 10.79 4.27 5.61
CA ILE A 135 10.03 3.06 5.28
C ILE A 135 9.56 3.09 3.81
N GLY A 136 9.53 1.91 3.18
CA GLY A 136 8.96 1.71 1.85
C GLY A 136 9.96 1.89 0.72
N MET A 137 9.43 2.04 -0.51
CA MET A 137 10.21 1.93 -1.74
C MET A 137 11.17 3.09 -2.00
N PHE A 138 10.83 4.29 -1.53
CA PHE A 138 11.55 5.51 -1.86
C PHE A 138 12.36 6.03 -0.68
N CYS A 139 13.52 6.61 -0.97
CA CYS A 139 14.36 7.25 0.03
C CYS A 139 14.55 8.71 -0.36
N PHE A 140 14.23 9.62 0.57
CA PHE A 140 14.61 11.02 0.46
C PHE A 140 16.06 11.14 0.92
N THR A 141 16.99 11.12 -0.03
CA THR A 141 18.43 11.01 0.25
C THR A 141 19.01 12.29 0.84
N GLY A 142 18.44 13.44 0.53
CA GLY A 142 18.96 14.75 0.91
C GLY A 142 20.12 15.25 0.03
N LEU A 143 20.45 14.53 -1.04
CA LEU A 143 21.40 15.00 -2.04
C LEU A 143 20.84 16.22 -2.79
N ARG A 144 21.73 17.13 -3.16
CA ARG A 144 21.37 18.33 -3.91
C ARG A 144 21.35 18.05 -5.41
N PRO A 145 20.69 18.88 -6.22
CA PRO A 145 20.67 18.72 -7.67
C PRO A 145 22.04 18.84 -8.34
N GLU A 146 22.92 19.69 -7.80
CA GLU A 146 24.32 19.82 -8.20
C GLU A 146 25.23 18.70 -7.66
#